data_AF-A0A519JZ55-F1
#
_entry.id   AF-A0A519JZ55-F1
#
_cell.length_a   1.000
_cell.length_b   1.000
_cell.length_c   1.000
_cell.angle_alpha   90.00
_cell.angle_beta   90.00
_cell.angle_gamma   90.00
#
_symmetry.space_group_name_H-M   'P 1'
#
loop_
_entity.id
_entity.type
_entity.pdbx_description
1 polymer ?
#
loop_
_entity_poly.entity_id
_entity_poly.type
_entity_poly.pdbx_seq_one_letter_code
_entity_poly.pdbx_strand_id
1 'polypeptide(L)'
;MKKFMMFSLLGLFFVSCSSDDSGSGPELVSSPDAKAAYDNSNFGIYKGVFVGSSGVVFIDINNNGALTATMNIDGTTHNFTTTETTTEGSAINGLTFTSGSMSFDFNVDNTGDSPYLTNMNFPGHPNADVYLLKEYSDALVECYKGTFSGDDSGVFNLIISDGEIYGLAKSDGDDSALEIDGSVTGSNISGTFENGGFVGTKSGNSVSGTWQNIANESGNFSGQRKL
;
A
#
# COMPACT_ATOMS: atom_id res chain seq x y z
N MET A 1 -15.75 8.85 76.84
CA MET A 1 -14.98 9.84 76.04
C MET A 1 -14.44 9.15 74.80
N LYS A 2 -14.38 9.86 73.66
CA LYS A 2 -14.06 9.43 72.26
C LYS A 2 -15.31 8.95 71.48
N LYS A 3 -16.11 9.84 70.87
CA LYS A 3 -15.94 10.69 69.66
C LYS A 3 -16.01 9.92 68.33
N PHE A 4 -16.99 10.33 67.49
CA PHE A 4 -16.91 10.55 66.02
C PHE A 4 -16.65 9.30 65.15
N MET A 5 -17.18 9.12 63.94
CA MET A 5 -17.94 9.95 63.00
C MET A 5 -18.49 8.99 61.93
N MET A 6 -19.64 9.33 61.36
CA MET A 6 -20.20 8.72 60.16
C MET A 6 -19.32 9.02 58.93
N PHE A 7 -19.04 8.03 58.08
CA PHE A 7 -18.63 8.28 56.70
C PHE A 7 -19.29 7.26 55.77
N SER A 8 -20.31 7.74 55.05
CA SER A 8 -20.90 7.09 53.89
C SER A 8 -19.96 7.34 52.72
N LEU A 9 -19.44 6.27 52.11
CA LEU A 9 -18.70 6.37 50.85
C LEU A 9 -19.49 5.63 49.77
N LEU A 10 -20.16 6.41 48.94
CA LEU A 10 -20.88 6.03 47.74
C LEU A 10 -19.82 5.62 46.69
N GLY A 11 -19.71 4.32 46.40
CA GLY A 11 -18.84 3.80 45.34
C GLY A 11 -19.42 4.13 43.98
N LEU A 12 -18.92 5.18 43.34
CA LEU A 12 -19.17 5.50 41.94
C LEU A 12 -18.41 4.49 41.07
N PHE A 13 -19.16 3.66 40.35
CA PHE A 13 -18.65 2.87 39.23
C PHE A 13 -18.30 3.82 38.09
N PHE A 14 -17.01 4.14 37.92
CA PHE A 14 -16.51 4.70 36.67
C PHE A 14 -16.11 3.55 35.76
N VAL A 15 -17.06 3.11 34.94
CA VAL A 15 -16.77 2.41 33.68
C VAL A 15 -16.10 3.43 32.78
N SER A 16 -14.77 3.39 32.70
CA SER A 16 -14.05 4.10 31.65
C SER A 16 -14.05 3.18 30.43
N CYS A 17 -14.95 3.46 29.48
CA CYS A 17 -14.81 2.96 28.12
C CYS A 17 -13.40 3.30 27.63
N SER A 18 -12.70 2.32 27.06
CA SER A 18 -11.67 2.64 26.07
C SER A 18 -12.35 3.44 24.99
N SER A 19 -11.77 4.58 24.64
CA SER A 19 -12.14 5.28 23.43
C SER A 19 -11.82 4.35 22.27
N ASP A 20 -12.81 3.59 21.80
CA ASP A 20 -12.76 3.02 20.47
C ASP A 20 -12.76 4.21 19.54
N ASP A 21 -11.58 4.52 19.02
CA ASP A 21 -11.39 5.49 17.96
C ASP A 21 -12.06 4.89 16.72
N SER A 22 -13.36 5.16 16.59
CA SER A 22 -14.13 4.83 15.41
C SER A 22 -13.66 5.76 14.29
N GLY A 23 -12.49 5.45 13.76
CA GLY A 23 -11.92 6.10 12.60
C GLY A 23 -12.86 5.84 11.43
N SER A 24 -13.64 6.86 11.06
CA SER A 24 -14.39 6.92 9.82
C SER A 24 -13.42 7.08 8.64
N GLY A 25 -12.59 6.07 8.43
CA GLY A 25 -11.93 5.81 7.15
C GLY A 25 -12.92 5.11 6.22
N PRO A 26 -12.73 5.20 4.89
CA PRO A 26 -13.47 4.35 3.96
C PRO A 26 -13.27 2.88 4.34
N GLU A 27 -14.36 2.09 4.32
CA GLU A 27 -14.27 0.64 4.52
C GLU A 27 -13.38 0.03 3.43
N LEU A 28 -12.41 -0.79 3.84
CA LEU A 28 -11.54 -1.51 2.91
C LEU A 28 -12.35 -2.61 2.23
N VAL A 29 -12.19 -2.72 0.91
CA VAL A 29 -12.89 -3.73 0.11
C VAL A 29 -12.38 -5.14 0.45
N SER A 30 -13.27 -6.13 0.42
CA SER A 30 -12.93 -7.55 0.66
C SER A 30 -13.06 -8.42 -0.58
N SER A 31 -13.40 -7.80 -1.72
CA SER A 31 -13.48 -8.43 -3.04
C SER A 31 -12.76 -7.56 -4.06
N PRO A 32 -12.23 -8.14 -5.15
CA PRO A 32 -11.65 -7.38 -6.25
C PRO A 32 -12.61 -6.34 -6.82
N ASP A 33 -12.07 -5.20 -7.25
CA ASP A 33 -12.77 -4.16 -8.02
C ASP A 33 -12.76 -4.47 -9.53
N ALA A 34 -11.86 -5.35 -9.97
CA ALA A 34 -11.69 -5.76 -11.35
C ALA A 34 -12.87 -6.59 -11.89
N LYS A 35 -13.22 -6.36 -13.16
CA LYS A 35 -14.23 -7.14 -13.88
C LYS A 35 -13.59 -8.28 -14.66
N ALA A 36 -14.22 -9.46 -14.57
CA ALA A 36 -13.75 -10.66 -15.28
C ALA A 36 -13.61 -10.49 -16.79
N ALA A 37 -14.39 -9.57 -17.39
CA ALA A 37 -14.29 -9.25 -18.81
C ALA A 37 -12.91 -8.71 -19.23
N TYR A 38 -12.14 -8.16 -18.29
CA TYR A 38 -10.86 -7.50 -18.54
C TYR A 38 -9.66 -8.23 -17.91
N ASP A 39 -9.85 -9.46 -17.43
CA ASP A 39 -8.76 -10.24 -16.82
C ASP A 39 -7.62 -10.53 -17.82
N ASN A 40 -7.91 -10.57 -19.12
CA ASN A 40 -6.92 -10.87 -20.16
C ASN A 40 -6.73 -9.71 -21.16
N SER A 41 -6.89 -8.47 -20.70
CA SER A 41 -6.65 -7.28 -21.52
C SER A 41 -5.97 -6.16 -20.74
N ASN A 42 -5.43 -5.18 -21.44
CA ASN A 42 -4.91 -3.94 -20.84
C ASN A 42 -5.98 -3.12 -20.08
N PHE A 43 -7.27 -3.42 -20.23
CA PHE A 43 -8.32 -2.79 -19.41
C PHE A 43 -8.37 -3.44 -18.03
N GLY A 44 -9.00 -2.78 -17.06
CA GLY A 44 -9.15 -3.31 -15.71
C GLY A 44 -8.60 -2.38 -14.64
N ILE A 45 -8.32 -2.95 -13.47
CA ILE A 45 -7.83 -2.24 -12.30
C ILE A 45 -6.37 -2.58 -12.07
N TYR A 46 -5.57 -1.57 -11.77
CA TYR A 46 -4.18 -1.72 -11.36
C TYR A 46 -3.98 -1.06 -10.01
N LYS A 47 -3.39 -1.79 -9.07
CA LYS A 47 -3.13 -1.31 -7.71
C LYS A 47 -1.66 -1.47 -7.39
N GLY A 48 -1.16 -0.61 -6.53
CA GLY A 48 0.24 -0.70 -6.15
C GLY A 48 0.66 0.23 -5.05
N VAL A 49 1.98 0.32 -4.88
CA VAL A 49 2.63 1.06 -3.80
C VAL A 49 3.63 2.07 -4.35
N PHE A 50 3.85 3.13 -3.59
CA PHE A 50 4.73 4.25 -3.92
C PHE A 50 5.72 4.48 -2.78
N VAL A 51 7.02 4.57 -3.08
CA VAL A 51 8.07 4.99 -2.14
C VAL A 51 8.82 6.22 -2.64
N GLY A 52 9.59 6.88 -1.77
CA GLY A 52 10.16 8.22 -1.97
C GLY A 52 9.65 9.14 -0.86
N SER A 53 8.33 9.13 -0.70
CA SER A 53 7.70 9.20 0.62
C SER A 53 6.92 7.91 0.86
N SER A 54 5.67 7.92 1.32
CA SER A 54 4.86 6.70 1.39
C SER A 54 3.49 6.88 0.77
N GLY A 55 3.11 5.97 -0.13
CA GLY A 55 1.80 6.01 -0.75
C GLY A 55 1.31 4.70 -1.36
N VAL A 56 0.07 4.76 -1.85
CA VAL A 56 -0.59 3.71 -2.63
C VAL A 56 -1.16 4.30 -3.92
N VAL A 57 -1.26 3.47 -4.95
CA VAL A 57 -1.69 3.82 -6.29
C VAL A 57 -2.88 2.95 -6.68
N PHE A 58 -3.91 3.55 -7.28
CA PHE A 58 -5.05 2.89 -7.89
C PHE A 58 -5.26 3.47 -9.29
N ILE A 59 -5.37 2.64 -10.32
CA ILE A 59 -5.57 3.05 -11.71
C ILE A 59 -6.74 2.24 -12.29
N ASP A 60 -7.76 2.94 -12.80
CA ASP A 60 -8.85 2.35 -13.58
C ASP A 60 -8.58 2.62 -15.06
N ILE A 61 -8.32 1.56 -15.81
CA ILE A 61 -8.21 1.59 -17.27
C ILE A 61 -9.48 0.98 -17.86
N ASN A 62 -10.52 1.81 -18.03
CA ASN A 62 -11.80 1.45 -18.61
C ASN A 62 -12.52 0.26 -17.95
N ASN A 63 -12.14 -0.14 -16.73
CA ASN A 63 -12.87 -1.14 -15.96
C ASN A 63 -14.32 -0.68 -15.76
N ASN A 64 -14.52 0.60 -15.46
CA ASN A 64 -15.84 1.23 -15.35
C ASN A 64 -16.14 2.27 -16.43
N GLY A 65 -15.44 2.19 -17.57
CA GLY A 65 -15.55 3.17 -18.65
C GLY A 65 -14.87 4.51 -18.33
N ALA A 66 -13.99 4.53 -17.35
CA ALA A 66 -13.18 5.69 -16.97
C ALA A 66 -11.70 5.40 -17.19
N LEU A 67 -10.92 6.43 -17.54
CA LEU A 67 -9.46 6.41 -17.49
C LEU A 67 -9.02 7.36 -16.38
N THR A 68 -8.78 6.82 -15.20
CA THR A 68 -8.48 7.61 -13.99
C THR A 68 -7.42 6.94 -13.16
N ALA A 69 -6.63 7.74 -12.45
CA ALA A 69 -5.75 7.23 -11.41
C ALA A 69 -5.90 8.06 -10.13
N THR A 70 -5.75 7.40 -8.99
CA THR A 70 -5.72 8.03 -7.68
C THR A 70 -4.49 7.56 -6.93
N MET A 71 -3.73 8.51 -6.39
CA MET A 71 -2.61 8.21 -5.50
C MET A 71 -2.86 8.83 -4.13
N ASN A 72 -2.66 8.07 -3.06
CA ASN A 72 -2.63 8.61 -1.70
C ASN A 72 -1.18 8.66 -1.21
N ILE A 73 -0.59 9.85 -1.23
CA ILE A 73 0.82 10.09 -0.87
C ILE A 73 0.82 10.92 0.42
N ASP A 74 1.48 10.41 1.48
CA ASP A 74 1.54 11.06 2.80
C ASP A 74 0.17 11.48 3.38
N GLY A 75 -0.87 10.70 3.06
CA GLY A 75 -2.24 10.95 3.51
C GLY A 75 -3.02 11.92 2.62
N THR A 76 -2.38 12.57 1.64
CA THR A 76 -3.04 13.43 0.66
C THR A 76 -3.45 12.62 -0.57
N THR A 77 -4.71 12.73 -0.96
CA THR A 77 -5.24 12.08 -2.16
C THR A 77 -5.11 12.99 -3.37
N HIS A 78 -4.43 12.51 -4.40
CA HIS A 78 -4.26 13.14 -5.70
C HIS A 78 -5.04 12.36 -6.75
N ASN A 79 -5.96 13.04 -7.44
CA ASN A 79 -6.74 12.46 -8.52
C ASN A 79 -6.14 12.90 -9.85
N PHE A 80 -5.73 11.94 -10.66
CA PHE A 80 -5.15 12.13 -11.96
C PHE A 80 -6.16 11.78 -13.04
N THR A 81 -6.14 12.58 -14.10
CA THR A 81 -6.96 12.37 -15.30
C THR A 81 -6.08 12.37 -16.54
N THR A 82 -6.64 11.82 -17.61
CA THR A 82 -6.06 11.87 -18.95
C THR A 82 -7.11 12.32 -19.95
N THR A 83 -6.67 12.99 -21.02
CA THR A 83 -7.48 13.27 -22.20
C THR A 83 -7.18 12.31 -23.34
N GLU A 84 -6.19 11.45 -23.16
CA GLU A 84 -5.81 10.41 -24.12
C GLU A 84 -6.81 9.25 -24.07
N THR A 85 -6.69 8.37 -25.05
CA THR A 85 -7.56 7.20 -25.17
C THR A 85 -6.69 5.96 -25.40
N THR A 86 -7.22 4.82 -24.99
CA THR A 86 -6.60 3.51 -25.24
C THR A 86 -7.64 2.53 -25.77
N THR A 87 -7.17 1.49 -26.45
CA THR A 87 -8.00 0.44 -27.04
C THR A 87 -7.80 -0.86 -26.27
N GLU A 88 -8.90 -1.59 -26.05
CA GLU A 88 -8.85 -2.89 -25.39
C GLU A 88 -8.00 -3.89 -26.19
N GLY A 89 -7.23 -4.72 -25.49
CA GLY A 89 -6.39 -5.76 -26.07
C GLY A 89 -5.17 -5.22 -26.82
N SER A 90 -4.79 -3.96 -26.58
CA SER A 90 -3.60 -3.33 -27.14
C SER A 90 -2.64 -2.91 -26.03
N ALA A 91 -1.34 -3.08 -26.23
CA ALA A 91 -0.35 -2.59 -25.28
C ALA A 91 -0.44 -1.06 -25.16
N ILE A 92 -0.28 -0.56 -23.93
CA ILE A 92 -0.23 0.86 -23.63
C ILE A 92 1.24 1.24 -23.47
N ASN A 93 1.71 2.18 -24.29
CA ASN A 93 3.05 2.73 -24.22
C ASN A 93 2.95 4.23 -24.01
N GLY A 94 2.91 4.64 -22.74
CA GLY A 94 2.88 6.04 -22.32
C GLY A 94 1.50 6.69 -22.37
N LEU A 95 0.53 6.15 -21.62
CA LEU A 95 -0.74 6.84 -21.37
C LEU A 95 -0.53 7.90 -20.27
N THR A 96 -0.56 9.17 -20.64
CA THR A 96 -0.17 10.27 -19.75
C THR A 96 -1.29 10.63 -18.79
N PHE A 97 -1.01 10.59 -17.49
CA PHE A 97 -1.90 11.03 -16.42
C PHE A 97 -1.35 12.30 -15.75
N THR A 98 -2.24 13.25 -15.43
CA THR A 98 -1.85 14.53 -14.82
C THR A 98 -2.75 14.92 -13.65
N SER A 99 -2.16 15.56 -12.63
CA SER A 99 -2.85 16.15 -11.48
C SER A 99 -2.11 17.39 -11.00
N GLY A 100 -2.59 18.58 -11.38
CA GLY A 100 -1.89 19.84 -11.09
C GLY A 100 -0.48 19.85 -11.70
N SER A 101 0.55 19.90 -10.86
CA SER A 101 1.96 19.83 -11.29
C SER A 101 2.54 18.42 -11.32
N MET A 102 1.76 17.39 -10.94
CA MET A 102 2.18 16.00 -10.95
C MET A 102 1.82 15.33 -12.27
N SER A 103 2.67 14.41 -12.73
CA SER A 103 2.41 13.61 -13.92
C SER A 103 3.14 12.28 -13.90
N PHE A 104 2.64 11.32 -14.65
CA PHE A 104 3.34 10.07 -14.98
C PHE A 104 2.73 9.47 -16.25
N ASP A 105 3.50 8.58 -16.87
CA ASP A 105 3.09 7.80 -18.02
C ASP A 105 2.84 6.35 -17.58
N PHE A 106 1.62 5.85 -17.80
CA PHE A 106 1.28 4.46 -17.54
C PHE A 106 1.60 3.58 -18.75
N ASN A 107 2.20 2.42 -18.49
CA ASN A 107 2.54 1.44 -19.49
C ASN A 107 2.09 0.05 -19.02
N VAL A 108 1.62 -0.77 -19.95
CA VAL A 108 1.24 -2.16 -19.69
C VAL A 108 1.18 -2.90 -21.03
N ASP A 109 1.39 -4.21 -21.01
CA ASP A 109 1.21 -5.01 -22.21
C ASP A 109 -0.28 -5.15 -22.61
N ASN A 110 -0.55 -5.95 -23.64
CA ASN A 110 -1.90 -6.09 -24.16
C ASN A 110 -2.81 -7.01 -23.32
N THR A 111 -2.25 -7.87 -22.46
CA THR A 111 -2.99 -8.73 -21.52
C THR A 111 -3.22 -8.05 -20.18
N GLY A 112 -2.57 -6.91 -19.95
CA GLY A 112 -2.61 -6.18 -18.69
C GLY A 112 -1.51 -6.62 -17.73
N ASP A 113 -0.57 -7.45 -18.17
CA ASP A 113 0.54 -7.89 -17.33
C ASP A 113 1.70 -6.89 -17.42
N SER A 114 2.61 -7.00 -16.45
CA SER A 114 3.81 -6.13 -16.33
C SER A 114 3.51 -4.62 -16.38
N PRO A 115 2.58 -4.09 -15.55
CA PRO A 115 2.32 -2.65 -15.51
C PRO A 115 3.50 -1.88 -14.89
N TYR A 116 3.85 -0.73 -15.45
CA TYR A 116 4.89 0.14 -14.89
C TYR A 116 4.68 1.61 -15.24
N LEU A 117 5.29 2.50 -14.45
CA LEU A 117 5.25 3.94 -14.67
C LEU A 117 6.57 4.45 -15.24
N THR A 118 6.49 5.45 -16.13
CA THR A 118 7.63 6.22 -16.64
C THR A 118 7.36 7.71 -16.55
N ASN A 119 8.36 8.55 -16.84
CA ASN A 119 8.23 10.01 -16.89
C ASN A 119 7.56 10.60 -15.64
N MET A 120 7.86 10.00 -14.48
CA MET A 120 7.30 10.37 -13.20
C MET A 120 7.80 11.74 -12.76
N ASN A 121 6.87 12.63 -12.45
CA ASN A 121 7.13 13.95 -11.89
C ASN A 121 6.21 14.16 -10.69
N PHE A 122 6.78 14.00 -9.50
CA PHE A 122 6.09 14.16 -8.22
C PHE A 122 6.82 15.20 -7.35
N PRO A 123 6.59 16.50 -7.57
CA PRO A 123 7.27 17.55 -6.80
C PRO A 123 7.07 17.36 -5.29
N GLY A 124 8.17 17.38 -4.54
CA GLY A 124 8.18 17.10 -3.10
C GLY A 124 8.45 15.64 -2.72
N HIS A 125 8.49 14.73 -3.70
CA HIS A 125 8.77 13.31 -3.50
C HIS A 125 9.92 12.87 -4.43
N PRO A 126 11.16 13.33 -4.16
CA PRO A 126 12.30 13.01 -5.02
C PRO A 126 12.58 11.51 -5.00
N ASN A 127 13.13 11.01 -6.12
CA ASN A 127 13.53 9.61 -6.29
C ASN A 127 12.41 8.63 -5.94
N ALA A 128 11.19 9.00 -6.33
CA ALA A 128 10.01 8.18 -6.14
C ALA A 128 10.06 6.95 -7.02
N ASP A 129 9.56 5.84 -6.48
CA ASP A 129 9.45 4.58 -7.19
C ASP A 129 8.06 3.95 -6.94
N VAL A 130 7.57 3.21 -7.91
CA VAL A 130 6.21 2.66 -7.92
C VAL A 130 6.23 1.22 -8.41
N TYR A 131 5.63 0.34 -7.62
CA TYR A 131 5.36 -1.04 -8.02
C TYR A 131 3.87 -1.22 -8.24
N LEU A 132 3.46 -1.80 -9.36
CA LEU A 132 2.06 -2.01 -9.73
C LEU A 132 1.80 -3.51 -9.99
N LEU A 133 0.60 -3.94 -9.66
CA LEU A 133 0.01 -5.19 -10.14
C LEU A 133 -1.34 -4.93 -10.77
N LYS A 134 -1.70 -5.75 -11.75
CA LYS A 134 -3.08 -5.88 -12.21
C LYS A 134 -3.88 -6.62 -11.13
N GLU A 135 -5.06 -6.10 -10.82
CA GLU A 135 -6.05 -6.84 -10.05
C GLU A 135 -6.91 -7.66 -11.01
N TYR A 136 -7.04 -8.95 -10.75
CA TYR A 136 -7.94 -9.84 -11.49
C TYR A 136 -9.26 -9.97 -10.75
N SER A 137 -10.32 -10.37 -11.45
CA SER A 137 -11.67 -10.48 -10.87
C SER A 137 -11.81 -11.51 -9.75
N ASP A 138 -10.84 -12.40 -9.60
CA ASP A 138 -10.75 -13.45 -8.59
C ASP A 138 -9.57 -13.30 -7.60
N ALA A 139 -8.68 -12.32 -7.81
CA ALA A 139 -7.50 -12.10 -6.99
C ALA A 139 -7.44 -10.65 -6.47
N LEU A 140 -7.78 -10.47 -5.19
CA LEU A 140 -7.76 -9.16 -4.54
C LEU A 140 -6.32 -8.67 -4.35
N VAL A 141 -6.04 -7.44 -4.77
CA VAL A 141 -4.76 -6.78 -4.54
C VAL A 141 -4.88 -5.84 -3.34
N GLU A 142 -4.25 -6.24 -2.23
CA GLU A 142 -4.20 -5.45 -1.00
C GLU A 142 -2.91 -4.62 -0.95
N CYS A 143 -2.99 -3.30 -0.75
CA CYS A 143 -1.81 -2.43 -0.63
C CYS A 143 -1.64 -1.93 0.81
N TYR A 144 -0.43 -2.08 1.34
CA TYR A 144 -0.05 -1.71 2.70
C TYR A 144 0.96 -0.58 2.69
N LYS A 145 0.76 0.40 3.58
CA LYS A 145 1.76 1.44 3.88
C LYS A 145 2.42 1.15 5.22
N GLY A 146 3.73 1.24 5.30
CA GLY A 146 4.47 0.94 6.51
C GLY A 146 5.80 1.66 6.64
N THR A 147 6.44 1.43 7.80
CA THR A 147 7.78 1.90 8.12
C THR A 147 8.60 0.79 8.75
N PHE A 148 9.91 0.86 8.57
CA PHE A 148 10.87 0.02 9.28
C PHE A 148 11.83 0.89 10.09
N SER A 149 12.42 0.30 11.12
CA SER A 149 13.33 0.95 12.07
C SER A 149 14.26 -0.09 12.69
N GLY A 150 15.37 0.34 13.30
CA GLY A 150 16.36 -0.54 13.92
C GLY A 150 17.75 0.04 13.70
N ASP A 151 18.65 -0.77 13.17
CA ASP A 151 19.96 -0.32 12.69
C ASP A 151 19.86 0.58 11.42
N ASP A 152 18.71 0.53 10.73
CA ASP A 152 18.31 1.44 9.65
C ASP A 152 16.82 1.83 9.77
N SER A 153 16.39 2.91 9.14
CA SER A 153 15.01 3.37 9.12
C SER A 153 14.56 3.87 7.75
N GLY A 154 13.26 3.73 7.51
CA GLY A 154 12.65 4.24 6.31
C GLY A 154 11.21 3.76 6.12
N VAL A 155 10.76 3.85 4.87
CA VAL A 155 9.44 3.40 4.45
C VAL A 155 9.53 2.01 3.82
N PHE A 156 8.52 1.19 4.07
CA PHE A 156 8.29 0.00 3.25
C PHE A 156 6.80 -0.10 2.96
N ASN A 157 6.47 -0.41 1.73
CA ASN A 157 5.08 -0.57 1.31
C ASN A 157 4.96 -1.90 0.57
N LEU A 158 3.92 -2.68 0.89
CA LEU A 158 3.72 -4.03 0.37
C LEU A 158 2.43 -4.11 -0.44
N ILE A 159 2.43 -5.01 -1.40
CA ILE A 159 1.28 -5.52 -2.11
C ILE A 159 1.13 -6.98 -1.73
N ILE A 160 -0.08 -7.40 -1.35
CA ILE A 160 -0.41 -8.81 -1.11
C ILE A 160 -1.51 -9.20 -2.06
N SER A 161 -1.28 -10.23 -2.87
CA SER A 161 -2.26 -10.81 -3.80
C SER A 161 -2.07 -12.31 -3.91
N ASP A 162 -3.15 -13.07 -3.76
CA ASP A 162 -3.17 -14.55 -3.80
C ASP A 162 -2.07 -15.24 -2.95
N GLY A 163 -1.76 -14.66 -1.79
CA GLY A 163 -0.73 -15.17 -0.89
C GLY A 163 0.70 -14.83 -1.25
N GLU A 164 0.95 -14.14 -2.37
CA GLU A 164 2.25 -13.59 -2.74
C GLU A 164 2.41 -12.16 -2.18
N ILE A 165 3.66 -11.78 -1.89
CA ILE A 165 4.04 -10.44 -1.42
C ILE A 165 4.99 -9.84 -2.44
N TYR A 166 4.69 -8.61 -2.84
CA TYR A 166 5.56 -7.74 -3.62
C TYR A 166 5.70 -6.42 -2.88
N GLY A 167 6.69 -5.60 -3.19
CA GLY A 167 6.76 -4.27 -2.58
C GLY A 167 8.06 -3.55 -2.79
N LEU A 168 8.17 -2.42 -2.10
CA LEU A 168 9.32 -1.55 -2.14
C LEU A 168 9.68 -1.12 -0.72
N ALA A 169 10.98 -1.12 -0.40
CA ALA A 169 11.54 -0.45 0.77
C ALA A 169 12.46 0.68 0.33
N LYS A 170 12.51 1.77 1.09
CA LYS A 170 13.45 2.86 0.86
C LYS A 170 13.91 3.42 2.20
N SER A 171 15.21 3.33 2.45
CA SER A 171 15.85 3.92 3.64
C SER A 171 15.85 5.44 3.56
N ASP A 172 15.76 6.11 4.70
CA ASP A 172 15.68 7.58 4.78
C ASP A 172 16.93 8.27 4.20
N GLY A 173 18.07 7.57 4.20
CA GLY A 173 19.35 8.05 3.68
C GLY A 173 19.64 7.72 2.21
N ASP A 174 18.80 6.90 1.56
CA ASP A 174 19.10 6.31 0.26
C ASP A 174 18.28 6.93 -0.87
N ASP A 175 18.91 7.03 -2.04
CA ASP A 175 18.27 7.56 -3.25
C ASP A 175 17.50 6.49 -4.03
N SER A 176 17.69 5.20 -3.76
CA SER A 176 17.05 4.11 -4.51
C SER A 176 16.17 3.24 -3.60
N ALA A 177 15.11 2.68 -4.17
CA ALA A 177 14.29 1.70 -3.49
C ALA A 177 14.87 0.29 -3.68
N LEU A 178 14.60 -0.59 -2.72
CA LEU A 178 14.83 -2.02 -2.80
C LEU A 178 13.50 -2.72 -3.10
N GLU A 179 13.52 -3.66 -4.04
CA GLU A 179 12.39 -4.55 -4.27
C GLU A 179 12.27 -5.57 -3.12
N ILE A 180 11.02 -5.90 -2.80
CA ILE A 180 10.64 -6.87 -1.78
C ILE A 180 9.81 -7.95 -2.44
N ASP A 181 10.19 -9.20 -2.22
CA ASP A 181 9.42 -10.37 -2.64
C ASP A 181 9.19 -11.29 -1.45
N GLY A 182 8.03 -11.95 -1.37
CA GLY A 182 7.73 -12.88 -0.30
C GLY A 182 6.40 -13.58 -0.45
N SER A 183 5.95 -14.22 0.63
CA SER A 183 4.67 -14.92 0.66
C SER A 183 4.01 -14.86 2.03
N VAL A 184 2.71 -15.17 2.04
CA VAL A 184 1.86 -15.32 3.20
C VAL A 184 1.45 -16.78 3.32
N THR A 185 1.76 -17.43 4.45
CA THR A 185 1.27 -18.77 4.78
C THR A 185 0.50 -18.73 6.09
N GLY A 186 -0.83 -18.83 6.01
CA GLY A 186 -1.70 -18.60 7.16
C GLY A 186 -1.60 -17.14 7.61
N SER A 187 -1.18 -16.91 8.86
CA SER A 187 -0.90 -15.56 9.38
C SER A 187 0.57 -15.16 9.29
N ASN A 188 1.46 -16.04 8.85
CA ASN A 188 2.90 -15.77 8.79
C ASN A 188 3.26 -15.14 7.45
N ILE A 189 4.14 -14.15 7.48
CA ILE A 189 4.75 -13.58 6.29
C ILE A 189 6.26 -13.78 6.33
N SER A 190 6.85 -14.03 5.18
CA SER A 190 8.31 -14.10 5.03
C SER A 190 8.71 -13.74 3.62
N GLY A 191 9.91 -13.19 3.46
CA GLY A 191 10.43 -12.85 2.15
C GLY A 191 11.85 -12.31 2.19
N THR A 192 12.27 -11.80 1.05
CA THR A 192 13.62 -11.30 0.79
C THR A 192 13.57 -9.90 0.21
N PHE A 193 14.68 -9.20 0.38
CA PHE A 193 15.04 -8.00 -0.35
C PHE A 193 16.54 -8.12 -0.68
N GLU A 194 17.08 -7.18 -1.45
CA GLU A 194 18.51 -7.23 -1.78
C GLU A 194 19.37 -7.29 -0.50
N ASN A 195 20.22 -8.32 -0.40
CA ASN A 195 21.12 -8.54 0.74
C ASN A 195 20.42 -8.76 2.10
N GLY A 196 19.17 -9.20 2.14
CA GLY A 196 18.49 -9.50 3.40
C GLY A 196 17.16 -10.22 3.28
N GLY A 197 16.48 -10.31 4.41
CA GLY A 197 15.15 -10.90 4.47
C GLY A 197 14.34 -10.41 5.66
N PHE A 198 13.06 -10.75 5.62
CA PHE A 198 12.10 -10.37 6.64
C PHE A 198 11.20 -11.54 6.99
N VAL A 199 10.73 -11.54 8.23
CA VAL A 199 9.72 -12.46 8.75
C VAL A 199 8.76 -11.70 9.64
N GLY A 200 7.50 -12.11 9.67
CA GLY A 200 6.50 -11.41 10.43
C GLY A 200 5.13 -12.09 10.41
N THR A 201 4.11 -11.29 10.69
CA THR A 201 2.72 -11.73 10.66
C THR A 201 1.81 -10.73 9.95
N LYS A 202 0.75 -11.26 9.34
CA LYS A 202 -0.43 -10.52 8.88
C LYS A 202 -1.57 -10.80 9.85
N SER A 203 -2.11 -9.76 10.48
CA SER A 203 -3.26 -9.83 11.37
C SER A 203 -4.32 -8.85 10.91
N GLY A 204 -5.34 -9.37 10.23
CA GLY A 204 -6.36 -8.55 9.56
C GLY A 204 -5.72 -7.62 8.51
N ASN A 205 -5.86 -6.32 8.76
CA ASN A 205 -5.37 -5.23 7.90
C ASN A 205 -4.00 -4.69 8.35
N SER A 206 -3.32 -5.38 9.27
CA SER A 206 -2.01 -4.99 9.77
C SER A 206 -0.96 -6.03 9.43
N VAL A 207 0.25 -5.56 9.12
CA VAL A 207 1.45 -6.39 8.99
C VAL A 207 2.52 -5.90 9.97
N SER A 208 3.28 -6.81 10.54
CA SER A 208 4.42 -6.46 11.40
C SER A 208 5.42 -7.60 11.50
N GLY A 209 6.66 -7.28 11.82
CA GLY A 209 7.71 -8.30 11.95
C GLY A 209 9.10 -7.69 12.11
N THR A 210 10.09 -8.49 11.76
CA THR A 210 11.52 -8.14 11.84
C THR A 210 12.20 -8.31 10.49
N TRP A 211 13.20 -7.49 10.23
CA TRP A 211 14.11 -7.62 9.09
C TRP A 211 15.54 -7.83 9.59
N GLN A 212 16.35 -8.49 8.76
CA GLN A 212 17.78 -8.63 8.97
C GLN A 212 18.50 -8.71 7.63
N ASN A 213 19.65 -8.03 7.50
CA ASN A 213 20.50 -8.12 6.32
C ASN A 213 21.70 -9.06 6.56
N ILE A 214 22.49 -9.31 5.51
CA ILE A 214 23.67 -10.19 5.57
C ILE A 214 24.81 -9.66 6.46
N ALA A 215 24.79 -8.37 6.81
CA ALA A 215 25.71 -7.76 7.77
C ALA A 215 25.29 -7.96 9.24
N ASN A 216 24.14 -8.60 9.46
CA ASN A 216 23.45 -8.78 10.75
C ASN A 216 22.87 -7.50 11.35
N GLU A 217 22.76 -6.43 10.56
CA GLU A 217 21.94 -5.27 10.93
C GLU A 217 20.48 -5.71 10.89
N SER A 218 19.69 -5.22 11.84
CA SER A 218 18.34 -5.72 12.05
C SER A 218 17.40 -4.67 12.60
N GLY A 219 16.12 -4.99 12.53
CA GLY A 219 15.10 -4.08 13.01
C GLY A 219 13.69 -4.65 12.96
N ASN A 220 12.73 -3.76 13.19
CA ASN A 220 11.31 -4.07 13.16
C ASN A 220 10.62 -3.31 12.03
N PHE A 221 9.56 -3.87 11.50
CA PHE A 221 8.68 -3.20 10.54
C PHE A 221 7.21 -3.32 10.97
N SER A 222 6.39 -2.34 10.57
CA SER A 222 4.94 -2.40 10.73
C SER A 222 4.20 -1.59 9.67
N GLY A 223 3.05 -2.08 9.23
CA GLY A 223 2.25 -1.43 8.18
C GLY A 223 0.77 -1.70 8.30
N GLN A 224 -0.02 -0.89 7.60
CA GLN A 224 -1.48 -0.93 7.58
C GLN A 224 -2.00 -0.93 6.14
N ARG A 225 -3.02 -1.76 5.88
CA ARG A 225 -3.72 -1.83 4.61
C ARG A 225 -4.40 -0.49 4.31
N LYS A 226 -4.37 -0.09 3.04
CA LYS A 226 -4.95 1.14 2.51
C LYS A 226 -5.78 0.93 1.25
N LEU A 227 -5.50 -0.13 0.49
CA LEU A 227 -6.33 -0.64 -0.60
C LEU A 227 -6.58 -2.12 -0.37
#